data_AF-A0A3D0ZLU7-F1
#
_entry.id   AF-A0A3D0ZLU7-F1
#
_cell.length_a   1.000
_cell.length_b   1.000
_cell.length_c   1.000
_cell.angle_alpha   90.00
_cell.angle_beta   90.00
_cell.angle_gamma   90.00
#
_symmetry.space_group_name_H-M   'P 1'
#
loop_
_entity.id
_entity.type
_entity.pdbx_description
1 polymer ?
#
loop_
_entity_poly.entity_id
_entity_poly.type
_entity_poly.pdbx_seq_one_letter_code
_entity_poly.pdbx_strand_id
1 'polypeptide(L)'
;FIPDERRLKYLSDHIESALKATAPGGEAEGIDLRGYYVWSLLDNFEWSAGYNQPFGLLHVDFETLERTPKASYFWLQELIEERNLAAAASTAVVQAMEPDVEREAGV
;
A
#
# COMPACT_ATOMS: atom_id res chain seq x y z
N PHE A 1 -5.49 15.26 12.48
CA PHE A 1 -4.39 15.20 11.51
C PHE A 1 -3.08 15.36 12.25
N ILE A 2 -2.11 14.47 12.02
CA ILE A 2 -0.79 14.48 12.68
C ILE A 2 0.29 14.28 11.60
N PRO A 3 1.22 15.24 11.42
CA PRO A 3 2.34 15.07 10.49
C PRO A 3 3.33 14.00 11.00
N ASP A 4 3.82 13.15 10.09
CA ASP A 4 4.78 12.09 10.40
C ASP A 4 5.68 11.72 9.20
N GLU A 5 6.40 12.71 8.69
CA GLU A 5 7.21 12.64 7.45
C GLU A 5 8.26 11.52 7.49
N ARG A 6 8.80 11.22 8.68
CA ARG A 6 9.75 10.11 8.85
C ARG A 6 9.12 8.75 8.53
N ARG A 7 7.85 8.55 8.91
CA ARG A 7 7.11 7.31 8.61
C ARG A 7 6.75 7.26 7.14
N LEU A 8 6.31 8.38 6.57
CA LEU A 8 6.07 8.50 5.12
C LEU A 8 7.30 8.05 4.34
N LYS A 9 8.46 8.67 4.61
CA LYS A 9 9.71 8.33 3.93
C LYS A 9 10.08 6.86 4.14
N TYR A 10 9.99 6.36 5.37
CA TYR A 10 10.30 4.96 5.66
C TYR A 10 9.43 4.00 4.85
N LEU A 11 8.11 4.20 4.84
CA LEU A 11 7.18 3.34 4.12
C LEU A 11 7.38 3.45 2.61
N SER A 12 7.51 4.66 2.07
CA SER A 12 7.73 4.87 0.63
C SER A 12 9.01 4.21 0.15
N ASP A 13 10.12 4.41 0.86
CA ASP A 13 11.42 3.85 0.50
C ASP A 13 11.38 2.31 0.49
N HIS A 14 10.73 1.69 1.48
CA HIS A 14 10.68 0.22 1.58
C HIS A 14 9.76 -0.40 0.54
N ILE A 15 8.60 0.21 0.27
CA ILE A 15 7.70 -0.26 -0.78
C ILE A 15 8.37 -0.13 -2.14
N GLU A 16 9.00 1.02 -2.43
CA GLU A 16 9.73 1.23 -3.67
C GLU A 16 10.89 0.24 -3.84
N SER A 17 11.68 0.02 -2.78
CA SER A 17 12.79 -0.94 -2.81
C SER A 17 12.30 -2.36 -3.06
N ALA A 18 11.23 -2.78 -2.39
CA ALA A 18 10.65 -4.10 -2.59
C ALA A 18 10.14 -4.28 -4.03
N LEU A 19 9.41 -3.30 -4.57
CA LEU A 19 8.93 -3.32 -5.96
C LEU A 19 10.08 -3.38 -6.96
N LYS A 20 11.14 -2.59 -6.78
CA LYS A 20 12.33 -2.61 -7.64
C LYS A 20 13.08 -3.93 -7.58
N ALA A 21 13.24 -4.50 -6.39
CA ALA A 21 13.97 -5.75 -6.20
C ALA A 21 13.25 -6.92 -6.88
N THR A 22 11.91 -6.97 -6.85
CA THR A 22 11.13 -8.07 -7.43
C THR A 22 10.64 -7.82 -8.86
N ALA A 23 10.95 -6.67 -9.45
CA ALA A 23 10.63 -6.38 -10.85
C ALA A 23 11.52 -7.21 -11.80
N PRO A 24 11.14 -7.34 -13.09
CA PRO A 24 12.01 -7.95 -14.10
C PRO A 24 13.39 -7.28 -14.16
N GLY A 25 14.46 -8.06 -14.09
CA GLY A 25 15.85 -7.58 -14.00
C GLY A 25 16.28 -7.10 -12.61
N GLY A 26 15.41 -7.18 -11.60
CA GLY A 26 15.74 -6.90 -10.20
C GLY A 26 16.50 -8.04 -9.53
N GLU A 27 17.22 -7.72 -8.45
CA GLU A 27 18.04 -8.70 -7.71
C GLU A 27 17.23 -9.87 -7.10
N ALA A 28 15.92 -9.70 -6.98
CA ALA A 28 14.98 -10.67 -6.43
C ALA A 28 13.84 -10.98 -7.42
N GLU A 29 14.07 -10.90 -8.75
CA GLU A 29 13.08 -11.21 -9.80
C GLU A 29 12.38 -12.57 -9.61
N GLY A 30 13.05 -13.55 -8.98
CA GLY A 30 12.48 -14.86 -8.68
C GLY A 30 11.55 -14.92 -7.46
N ILE A 31 11.34 -13.81 -6.75
CA ILE A 31 10.50 -13.76 -5.54
C ILE A 31 9.09 -13.26 -5.88
N ASP A 32 8.10 -14.11 -5.62
CA ASP A 32 6.68 -13.77 -5.72
C ASP A 32 6.20 -12.99 -4.48
N LEU A 33 6.46 -11.67 -4.49
CA LEU A 33 6.01 -10.76 -3.43
C LEU A 33 4.53 -10.38 -3.64
N ARG A 34 3.66 -10.95 -2.80
CA ARG A 34 2.20 -10.82 -2.97
C ARG A 34 1.56 -9.67 -2.19
N GLY A 35 2.25 -9.09 -1.22
CA GLY A 35 1.65 -8.07 -0.37
C GLY A 35 2.60 -7.45 0.62
N TYR A 36 2.15 -6.34 1.21
CA TYR A 36 2.88 -5.55 2.20
C TYR A 36 1.92 -5.20 3.34
N TYR A 37 2.33 -5.43 4.57
CA TYR A 37 1.57 -5.09 5.77
C TYR A 37 2.32 -4.04 6.58
N VAL A 38 1.68 -2.90 6.84
CA VAL A 38 2.23 -1.88 7.72
C VAL A 38 2.03 -2.30 9.17
N TRP A 39 3.14 -2.39 9.91
CA TRP A 39 3.10 -2.37 11.37
C TRP A 39 3.11 -0.91 11.84
N SER A 40 2.04 -0.37 12.40
CA SER A 40 0.76 -0.99 12.74
C SER A 40 -0.42 -0.08 12.34
N LEU A 41 -1.64 -0.56 12.51
CA LEU A 41 -2.82 0.29 12.32
C LEU A 41 -2.91 1.37 13.40
N LEU A 42 -2.78 0.99 14.67
CA LEU A 42 -2.97 1.85 15.84
C LEU A 42 -1.66 2.01 16.61
N ASP A 43 -1.44 3.19 17.19
CA ASP A 43 -0.50 3.32 18.29
C ASP A 43 -0.90 2.35 19.41
N ASN A 44 0.02 1.47 19.78
CA ASN A 44 -0.23 0.37 20.69
C ASN A 44 0.86 0.31 21.78
N PHE A 45 0.74 -0.66 22.68
CA PHE A 45 1.76 -0.95 23.68
C PHE A 45 2.94 -1.67 23.02
N GLU A 46 4.08 -1.01 22.95
CA GLU A 46 5.28 -1.52 22.27
C GLU A 46 6.26 -2.16 23.27
N TRP A 47 5.83 -3.26 23.87
CA TRP A 47 6.66 -4.13 24.71
C TRP A 47 7.49 -3.37 25.76
N SER A 48 8.82 -3.52 25.74
CA SER A 48 9.73 -2.85 26.67
C SER A 48 9.76 -1.33 26.51
N ALA A 49 9.34 -0.78 25.37
CA ALA A 49 9.23 0.66 25.15
C ALA A 49 7.94 1.25 25.72
N GLY A 50 6.97 0.40 26.11
CA GLY A 50 5.66 0.84 26.56
C GLY A 50 4.97 1.68 25.47
N TYR A 51 4.36 2.80 25.85
CA TYR A 51 3.66 3.70 24.92
C TYR A 51 4.56 4.78 24.30
N ASN A 52 5.88 4.70 24.46
CA ASN A 52 6.80 5.74 24.00
C ASN A 52 7.19 5.60 22.51
N GLN A 53 6.77 4.53 21.84
CA GLN A 53 7.05 4.27 20.43
C GLN A 53 5.76 4.08 19.63
N PRO A 54 5.13 5.18 19.17
CA PRO A 54 3.87 5.13 18.43
C PRO A 54 4.11 4.71 16.97
N PHE A 55 4.01 3.41 16.67
CA PHE A 55 4.18 2.86 15.31
C PHE A 55 2.97 3.04 14.39
N GLY A 56 1.78 3.31 14.93
CA GLY A 56 0.52 3.26 14.21
C GLY A 56 0.38 4.29 13.10
N LEU A 57 -0.44 3.96 12.10
CA LEU A 57 -0.97 4.90 11.11
C LEU A 57 -2.02 5.85 11.72
N LEU A 58 -2.72 5.38 12.77
CA LEU A 58 -3.59 6.20 13.59
C LEU A 58 -2.95 6.43 14.95
N HIS A 59 -2.93 7.69 15.36
CA HIS A 59 -2.66 8.04 16.74
C HIS A 59 -3.82 7.62 17.63
N VAL A 60 -3.53 7.16 18.84
CA VAL A 60 -4.51 6.87 19.88
C VAL A 60 -4.18 7.75 21.08
N ASP A 61 -5.14 8.57 21.49
CA ASP A 61 -5.12 9.19 22.81
C ASP A 61 -5.48 8.11 23.84
N PHE A 62 -4.55 7.76 24.74
CA PHE A 62 -4.76 6.67 25.70
C PHE A 62 -5.66 7.05 26.89
N GLU A 63 -5.93 8.34 27.10
CA GLU A 63 -6.88 8.80 28.13
C GLU A 63 -8.31 8.77 27.60
N THR A 64 -8.51 9.22 26.36
CA THR A 64 -9.86 9.38 25.76
C THR A 64 -10.26 8.27 24.79
N LEU A 65 -9.29 7.48 24.31
CA LEU A 65 -9.43 6.47 23.25
C LEU A 65 -9.80 7.05 21.88
N GLU A 66 -9.68 8.36 21.70
CA GLU A 66 -9.84 9.00 20.39
C GLU A 66 -8.75 8.50 19.43
N ARG A 67 -9.14 8.25 18.16
CA ARG A 67 -8.20 7.88 17.11
C ARG A 67 -8.08 8.99 16.09
N THR A 68 -6.87 9.45 15.86
CA THR A 68 -6.58 10.52 14.89
C THR A 68 -5.67 10.00 13.78
N PRO A 69 -6.13 9.97 12.51
CA PRO A 69 -5.28 9.60 11.38
C PRO A 69 -4.05 10.51 11.23
N LYS A 70 -2.89 9.89 10.99
CA LYS A 70 -1.63 10.57 10.68
C LYS A 70 -1.51 10.82 9.18
N ALA A 71 -0.53 11.60 8.74
CA ALA A 71 -0.30 11.86 7.32
C ALA A 71 0.00 10.56 6.55
N SER A 72 0.76 9.64 7.15
CA SER A 72 1.02 8.29 6.61
C SER A 72 -0.22 7.43 6.38
N TYR A 73 -1.30 7.63 7.16
CA TYR A 73 -2.58 6.94 6.91
C TYR A 73 -3.18 7.38 5.58
N PHE A 74 -3.30 8.69 5.36
CA PHE A 74 -3.90 9.23 4.14
C PHE A 74 -3.05 8.91 2.91
N TRP A 75 -1.72 9.00 3.04
CA TRP A 75 -0.82 8.60 1.97
C TRP A 75 -0.97 7.12 1.59
N LEU A 76 -1.08 6.21 2.57
CA LEU A 76 -1.28 4.80 2.27
C LEU A 76 -2.65 4.54 1.62
N GLN A 77 -3.68 5.26 2.06
CA GLN A 77 -5.01 5.20 1.45
C GLN A 77 -4.95 5.62 -0.02
N GLU A 78 -4.33 6.77 -0.31
CA GLU A 78 -4.15 7.30 -1.67
C GLU A 78 -3.35 6.32 -2.54
N LEU A 79 -2.24 5.78 -2.04
CA LEU A 79 -1.43 4.78 -2.75
C LEU A 79 -2.24 3.53 -3.13
N ILE A 80 -3.10 3.05 -2.24
CA ILE A 80 -3.97 1.89 -2.51
C ILE A 80 -5.03 2.23 -3.57
N GLU A 81 -5.63 3.42 -3.48
CA GLU A 81 -6.61 3.91 -4.45
C GLU A 81 -5.97 4.04 -5.85
N GLU A 82 -4.80 4.67 -5.95
CA GLU A 82 -4.04 4.79 -7.21
C GLU A 82 -3.68 3.42 -7.80
N ARG A 83 -3.21 2.48 -6.97
CA ARG A 83 -2.90 1.11 -7.41
C ARG A 83 -4.13 0.41 -7.97
N ASN A 84 -5.28 0.57 -7.32
CA ASN A 84 -6.52 -0.05 -7.78
C ASN A 84 -7.04 0.56 -9.08
N LEU A 85 -6.91 1.88 -9.25
CA LEU A 85 -7.21 2.56 -10.50
C LEU A 85 -6.30 2.07 -11.64
N ALA A 86 -4.99 1.96 -11.39
CA ALA A 86 -4.04 1.43 -12.36
C ALA A 86 -4.37 -0.02 -12.76
N ALA A 87 -4.67 -0.88 -11.79
CA ALA A 87 -5.07 -2.26 -12.03
C ALA A 87 -6.35 -2.35 -12.89
N ALA A 88 -7.37 -1.55 -12.58
CA ALA A 88 -8.61 -1.51 -13.36
C ALA A 88 -8.37 -1.03 -14.81
N ALA A 89 -7.52 -0.03 -15.00
CA ALA A 89 -7.16 0.46 -16.33
C ALA A 89 -6.42 -0.61 -17.15
N SER A 90 -5.48 -1.32 -16.55
CA SER A 90 -4.80 -2.46 -17.21
C SER A 90 -5.78 -3.55 -17.63
N THR A 91 -6.75 -3.90 -16.78
CA THR A 91 -7.80 -4.88 -17.12
C THR A 91 -8.65 -4.41 -18.31
N ALA A 92 -9.06 -3.15 -18.33
CA ALA A 92 -9.85 -2.59 -19.44
C ALA A 92 -9.09 -2.60 -20.76
N VAL A 93 -7.79 -2.30 -20.75
CA VAL A 93 -6.93 -2.37 -21.94
C VAL A 93 -6.85 -3.81 -22.47
N VAL A 94 -6.61 -4.79 -21.60
CA VAL A 94 -6.56 -6.20 -22.00
C VAL A 94 -7.89 -6.64 -22.63
N GLN A 95 -9.02 -6.29 -22.01
CA GLN A 95 -10.35 -6.63 -22.54
C GLN A 95 -10.63 -5.97 -23.91
N ALA A 96 -10.17 -4.73 -24.13
CA ALA A 96 -10.35 -4.03 -25.40
C ALA A 96 -9.42 -4.57 -26.52
N MET A 97 -8.33 -5.25 -26.16
CA MET A 97 -7.38 -5.85 -27.10
C MET A 97 -7.75 -7.28 -27.49
N GLU A 98 -8.69 -7.94 -26.79
CA GLU A 98 -9.24 -9.22 -27.24
C GLU A 98 -10.13 -8.99 -28.48
N PRO A 99 -9.80 -9.58 -29.65
CA PRO A 99 -10.60 -9.39 -30.85
C PRO A 99 -12.01 -10.00 -30.68
N ASP A 100 -12.98 -9.39 -31.33
CA ASP A 100 -14.39 -9.79 -31.40
C ASP A 100 -14.51 -11.09 -32.24
N VAL A 101 -14.03 -12.23 -31.72
CA VAL A 101 -13.96 -13.53 -32.44
C VAL A 101 -15.35 -14.09 -32.79
N GLU A 102 -16.43 -13.54 -32.23
CA GLU A 102 -17.80 -14.05 -32.45
C GLU A 102 -18.57 -13.39 -33.61
N ARG A 103 -18.01 -12.41 -34.34
CA ARG A 103 -18.73 -11.73 -35.44
C ARG A 103 -18.57 -12.29 -36.86
N GLU A 104 -17.68 -13.26 -37.10
CA GLU A 104 -17.44 -13.81 -38.46
C GLU A 104 -17.94 -15.25 -38.69
N ALA A 105 -18.64 -15.87 -37.74
CA ALA A 105 -19.18 -17.24 -37.91
C ALA A 105 -20.62 -17.30 -38.46
N GLY A 106 -21.15 -16.21 -39.03
CA GLY A 106 -22.54 -16.10 -39.46
C GLY A 106 -22.72 -15.55 -40.89
N VAL A 107 -22.30 -16.31 -41.91
CA VAL A 107 -22.83 -16.24 -43.29
C VAL A 107 -22.95 -17.65 -43.85
#